data_AF-A0AAU8SXR2-F1
#
_entry.id   AF-A0AAU8SXR2-F1
#
_cell.length_a   1.000
_cell.length_b   1.000
_cell.length_c   1.000
_cell.angle_alpha   90.00
_cell.angle_beta   90.00
_cell.angle_gamma   90.00
#
_symmetry.space_group_name_H-M   'P 1'
#
loop_
_entity.id
_entity.type
_entity.pdbx_description
1 polymer ?
#
loop_
_entity_poly.entity_id
_entity_poly.type
_entity_poly.pdbx_seq_one_letter_code
_entity_poly.pdbx_strand_id
1 'polypeptide(L)'
;MFQMLPPMTFGRRLSVWWSCMWRQTLASAPVWIAGVAIVGWWIWRTDPVAGRLPSGNATAIAGVAFIVGLAVCLPITGYMVRGGFAAHALTAPGRLSLWQALTLGLTTAGWAALAALPISVATMPLRHAGHPLVGQAIGWMLNVAAGMYIVLPRQARRLRLLAGESA
;
A
#
# COMPACT_ATOMS: atom_id res chain seq x y z
N MET A 1 -8.71 11.16 16.79
CA MET A 1 -8.00 11.10 15.49
C MET A 1 -7.86 9.68 14.91
N PHE A 2 -7.73 8.62 15.74
CA PHE A 2 -7.63 7.21 15.30
C PHE A 2 -8.92 6.38 15.47
N GLN A 3 -10.00 7.05 15.86
CA GLN A 3 -11.30 6.40 16.03
C GLN A 3 -11.91 6.14 14.66
N MET A 4 -12.37 4.92 14.47
CA MET A 4 -13.18 4.56 13.32
C MET A 4 -14.61 4.94 13.63
N LEU A 5 -15.28 5.57 12.69
CA LEU A 5 -16.70 5.86 12.78
C LEU A 5 -17.40 5.08 11.65
N PRO A 6 -18.49 4.35 11.93
CA PRO A 6 -18.96 4.00 13.28
C PRO A 6 -17.92 3.20 14.08
N PRO A 7 -17.99 3.17 15.42
CA PRO A 7 -17.12 2.33 16.24
C PRO A 7 -17.27 0.85 15.84
N MET A 8 -16.16 0.14 15.73
CA MET A 8 -16.11 -1.25 15.29
C MET A 8 -15.34 -2.11 16.28
N THR A 9 -15.77 -3.36 16.40
CA THR A 9 -15.00 -4.39 17.09
C THR A 9 -13.70 -4.70 16.33
N PHE A 10 -12.72 -5.27 17.02
CA PHE A 10 -11.45 -5.68 16.41
C PHE A 10 -11.65 -6.57 15.18
N GLY A 11 -12.52 -7.58 15.28
CA GLY A 11 -12.80 -8.51 14.18
C GLY A 11 -13.39 -7.83 12.95
N ARG A 12 -14.33 -6.89 13.13
CA ARG A 12 -14.89 -6.11 12.01
C ARG A 12 -13.86 -5.17 11.39
N ARG A 13 -12.99 -4.57 12.21
CA ARG A 13 -11.90 -3.71 11.71
C ARG A 13 -10.88 -4.52 10.91
N LEU A 14 -10.54 -5.72 11.39
CA LEU A 14 -9.61 -6.63 10.73
C LEU A 14 -10.18 -7.10 9.39
N SER A 15 -11.47 -7.44 9.32
CA SER A 15 -12.11 -7.87 8.07
C SER A 15 -12.15 -6.76 7.02
N VAL A 16 -12.47 -5.53 7.42
CA VAL A 16 -12.44 -4.36 6.50
C VAL A 16 -11.03 -4.10 6.00
N TRP A 17 -10.03 -4.11 6.90
CA TRP A 17 -8.63 -3.94 6.55
C TRP A 17 -8.17 -5.03 5.57
N TRP A 18 -8.49 -6.29 5.87
CA TRP A 18 -8.14 -7.45 5.06
C TRP A 18 -8.75 -7.37 3.65
N SER A 19 -10.03 -7.02 3.56
CA SER A 19 -10.74 -6.80 2.28
C SER A 19 -10.11 -5.67 1.48
N CYS A 20 -9.81 -4.54 2.12
CA CYS A 20 -9.15 -3.42 1.45
C CYS A 20 -7.75 -3.79 0.97
N MET A 21 -6.96 -4.47 1.81
CA MET A 21 -5.61 -4.91 1.49
C MET A 21 -5.62 -5.82 0.26
N TRP A 22 -6.44 -6.88 0.25
CA TRP A 22 -6.47 -7.82 -0.88
C TRP A 22 -6.93 -7.17 -2.18
N ARG A 23 -7.95 -6.30 -2.13
CA ARG A 23 -8.40 -5.58 -3.32
C ARG A 23 -7.30 -4.70 -3.90
N GLN A 24 -6.55 -3.99 -3.06
CA GLN A 24 -5.41 -3.16 -3.48
C GLN A 24 -4.28 -4.02 -4.05
N THR A 25 -3.89 -5.09 -3.35
CA THR A 25 -2.80 -5.98 -3.76
C THR A 25 -3.13 -6.65 -5.09
N LEU A 26 -4.32 -7.24 -5.23
CA LEU A 26 -4.72 -7.92 -6.47
C LEU A 26 -4.84 -6.96 -7.65
N ALA A 27 -5.36 -5.74 -7.44
CA ALA A 27 -5.50 -4.76 -8.51
C ALA A 27 -4.16 -4.12 -8.92
N SER A 28 -3.20 -4.01 -8.01
CA SER A 28 -1.87 -3.45 -8.29
C SER A 28 -0.84 -4.50 -8.74
N ALA A 29 -1.04 -5.77 -8.42
CA ALA A 29 -0.13 -6.85 -8.76
C ALA A 29 0.23 -6.91 -10.27
N PRO A 30 -0.72 -6.79 -11.22
CA PRO A 30 -0.38 -6.81 -12.64
C PRO A 30 0.57 -5.68 -13.05
N VAL A 31 0.41 -4.48 -12.47
CA VAL A 31 1.26 -3.32 -12.74
C VAL A 31 2.69 -3.59 -12.27
N TRP A 32 2.84 -4.15 -11.06
CA TRP A 32 4.15 -4.49 -10.52
C TRP A 32 4.82 -5.65 -11.26
N ILE A 33 4.06 -6.69 -11.62
CA ILE A 33 4.57 -7.82 -12.41
C ILE A 33 5.06 -7.32 -13.77
N ALA A 34 4.30 -6.46 -14.44
CA ALA A 34 4.72 -5.85 -15.71
C ALA A 34 5.98 -5.00 -15.55
N GLY A 35 6.06 -4.17 -14.50
CA GLY A 35 7.25 -3.37 -14.21
C GLY A 35 8.50 -4.23 -13.99
N VAL A 36 8.40 -5.27 -13.17
CA VAL A 36 9.50 -6.24 -12.94
C VAL A 36 9.87 -6.97 -14.22
N ALA A 37 8.90 -7.39 -15.02
CA ALA A 37 9.15 -8.07 -16.30
C ALA A 37 9.87 -7.16 -17.30
N ILE A 38 9.48 -5.89 -17.42
CA ILE A 38 10.13 -4.90 -18.30
C ILE A 38 11.59 -4.67 -17.87
N VAL A 39 11.82 -4.44 -16.58
CA VAL A 39 13.16 -4.21 -16.03
C VAL A 39 14.03 -5.47 -16.18
N GLY A 40 13.49 -6.64 -15.84
CA GLY A 40 14.20 -7.91 -15.95
C GLY A 40 14.55 -8.26 -17.40
N TRP A 41 13.61 -8.05 -18.33
CA TRP A 41 13.84 -8.25 -19.76
C TRP A 41 14.90 -7.29 -20.31
N TRP A 42 14.88 -6.04 -19.87
CA TRP A 42 15.90 -5.06 -20.25
C TRP A 42 17.30 -5.48 -19.76
N ILE A 43 17.43 -5.79 -18.46
CA ILE A 43 18.70 -6.23 -17.87
C ILE A 43 19.22 -7.47 -18.59
N TRP A 44 18.35 -8.45 -18.87
CA TRP A 44 18.73 -9.66 -19.58
C TRP A 44 19.28 -9.37 -20.99
N ARG A 45 18.75 -8.35 -21.67
CA ARG A 45 19.26 -7.93 -22.99
C ARG A 45 20.57 -7.15 -22.91
N THR A 46 20.77 -6.32 -21.90
CA THR A 46 21.92 -5.39 -21.86
C THR A 46 23.13 -5.93 -21.09
N ASP A 47 22.91 -6.78 -20.09
CA ASP A 47 23.95 -7.25 -19.17
C ASP A 47 23.90 -8.81 -19.06
N PRO A 48 24.30 -9.55 -20.11
CA PRO A 48 24.21 -11.01 -20.13
C PRO A 48 25.25 -11.72 -19.23
N VAL A 49 26.22 -10.99 -18.67
CA VAL A 49 27.30 -11.55 -17.86
C VAL A 49 26.93 -11.49 -16.38
N ALA A 50 26.75 -12.65 -15.76
CA ALA A 50 26.46 -12.79 -14.33
C ALA A 50 27.56 -12.14 -13.46
N GLY A 51 27.16 -11.37 -12.45
CA GLY A 51 28.04 -10.83 -11.42
C GLY A 51 28.50 -9.37 -11.59
N ARG A 52 28.11 -8.68 -12.67
CA ARG A 52 28.29 -7.22 -12.75
C ARG A 52 27.17 -6.47 -12.03
N LEU A 53 27.54 -5.37 -11.36
CA LEU A 53 26.57 -4.40 -10.84
C LEU A 53 25.68 -3.91 -11.99
N PRO A 54 24.37 -3.67 -11.75
CA PRO A 54 23.47 -3.14 -12.76
C PRO A 54 24.04 -1.86 -13.36
N SER A 55 24.01 -1.74 -14.68
CA SER A 55 24.40 -0.49 -15.35
C SER A 55 23.56 0.69 -14.87
N GLY A 56 24.10 1.91 -14.93
CA GLY A 56 23.37 3.14 -14.55
C GLY A 56 22.06 3.32 -15.34
N ASN A 57 21.99 2.77 -16.55
CA ASN A 57 20.76 2.76 -17.34
C ASN A 57 19.72 1.79 -16.79
N ALA A 58 20.13 0.61 -16.32
CA ALA A 58 19.23 -0.36 -15.69
C ALA A 58 18.62 0.19 -14.39
N THR A 59 19.42 0.88 -13.57
CA THR A 59 18.89 1.55 -12.36
C THR A 59 17.95 2.70 -12.69
N ALA A 60 18.25 3.49 -13.73
CA ALA A 60 17.36 4.54 -14.21
C ALA A 60 16.02 3.97 -14.69
N ILE A 61 16.03 2.89 -15.48
CA ILE A 61 14.81 2.23 -15.97
C ILE A 61 14.01 1.64 -14.82
N ALA A 62 14.65 1.01 -13.85
CA ALA A 62 13.99 0.53 -12.64
C ALA A 62 13.31 1.67 -11.86
N GLY A 63 14.00 2.82 -11.74
CA GLY A 63 13.44 4.03 -11.12
C GLY A 63 12.22 4.57 -11.86
N VAL A 64 12.29 4.67 -13.20
CA VAL A 64 11.16 5.11 -14.03
C VAL A 64 9.98 4.13 -13.92
N ALA A 65 10.23 2.83 -14.06
CA ALA A 65 9.19 1.80 -13.91
C ALA A 65 8.52 1.86 -12.54
N PHE A 66 9.30 2.11 -11.49
CA PHE A 66 8.77 2.29 -10.13
C PHE A 66 7.89 3.54 -10.00
N ILE A 67 8.33 4.69 -10.52
CA ILE A 67 7.56 5.94 -10.48
C ILE A 67 6.25 5.80 -11.26
N VAL A 68 6.31 5.24 -12.48
CA VAL A 68 5.14 4.98 -13.31
C VAL A 68 4.20 3.99 -12.62
N GLY A 69 4.75 2.91 -12.06
CA GLY A 69 4.01 1.93 -11.29
C GLY A 69 3.26 2.56 -10.12
N LEU A 70 3.92 3.44 -9.35
CA LEU A 70 3.28 4.21 -8.28
C LEU A 70 2.17 5.12 -8.81
N ALA A 71 2.45 5.89 -9.87
CA ALA A 71 1.49 6.83 -10.45
C ALA A 71 0.19 6.12 -10.90
N VAL A 72 0.30 4.89 -11.42
CA VAL A 72 -0.86 4.05 -11.80
C VAL A 72 -1.49 3.37 -10.59
N CYS A 73 -0.69 2.84 -9.66
CA CYS A 73 -1.21 2.10 -8.49
C CYS A 73 -1.93 3.00 -7.47
N LEU A 74 -1.57 4.28 -7.36
CA LEU A 74 -2.20 5.21 -6.41
C LEU A 74 -3.70 5.41 -6.68
N PRO A 75 -4.16 5.79 -7.89
CA PRO A 75 -5.59 5.90 -8.16
C PRO A 75 -6.30 4.54 -8.07
N ILE A 76 -5.67 3.44 -8.52
CA ILE A 76 -6.22 2.08 -8.34
C ILE A 76 -6.48 1.79 -6.86
N THR A 77 -5.51 2.12 -6.00
CA THR A 77 -5.62 1.98 -4.55
C THR A 77 -6.82 2.75 -4.03
N GLY A 78 -7.01 4.00 -4.46
CA GLY A 78 -8.17 4.80 -4.09
C GLY A 78 -9.51 4.15 -4.45
N TYR A 79 -9.64 3.68 -5.69
CA TYR A 79 -10.85 2.98 -6.14
C TYR A 79 -11.11 1.70 -5.35
N MET A 80 -10.06 0.90 -5.08
CA MET A 80 -10.17 -0.35 -4.34
C MET A 80 -10.49 -0.17 -2.87
N VAL A 81 -9.92 0.85 -2.21
CA VAL A 81 -10.27 1.22 -0.83
C VAL A 81 -11.74 1.58 -0.74
N ARG A 82 -12.23 2.44 -1.65
CA ARG A 82 -13.65 2.79 -1.71
C ARG A 82 -14.54 1.58 -1.97
N GLY A 83 -14.13 0.68 -2.87
CA GLY A 83 -14.82 -0.60 -3.10
C GLY A 83 -14.86 -1.51 -1.87
N GLY A 84 -13.77 -1.58 -1.10
CA GLY A 84 -13.71 -2.31 0.16
C GLY A 84 -14.66 -1.74 1.22
N PHE A 85 -14.69 -0.42 1.39
CA PHE A 85 -15.61 0.24 2.31
C PHE A 85 -17.08 0.02 1.90
N ALA A 86 -17.39 0.16 0.61
CA ALA A 86 -18.73 -0.09 0.09
C ALA A 86 -19.17 -1.56 0.30
N ALA A 87 -18.27 -2.52 0.09
CA ALA A 87 -18.55 -3.95 0.32
C ALA A 87 -18.85 -4.29 1.79
N HIS A 88 -18.38 -3.48 2.73
CA HIS A 88 -18.65 -3.62 4.16
C HIS A 88 -19.76 -2.70 4.69
N ALA A 89 -20.56 -2.11 3.78
CA ALA A 89 -21.63 -1.15 4.09
C ALA A 89 -21.15 0.02 4.97
N LEU A 90 -19.95 0.52 4.70
CA LEU A 90 -19.39 1.72 5.33
C LEU A 90 -19.59 2.95 4.44
N THR A 91 -19.55 4.14 5.03
CA THR A 91 -19.65 5.41 4.28
C THR A 91 -18.62 5.46 3.17
N ALA A 92 -19.10 5.55 1.93
CA ALA A 92 -18.30 5.72 0.74
C ALA A 92 -19.11 6.49 -0.32
N PRO A 93 -18.50 7.41 -1.07
CA PRO A 93 -19.20 8.16 -2.10
C PRO A 93 -19.64 7.25 -3.25
N GLY A 94 -20.76 7.57 -3.91
CA GLY A 94 -21.32 6.78 -5.01
C GLY A 94 -20.43 6.72 -6.25
N ARG A 95 -19.62 7.76 -6.53
CA ARG A 95 -18.59 7.80 -7.58
C ARG A 95 -17.35 8.52 -7.04
N LEU A 96 -16.16 8.10 -7.47
CA LEU A 96 -14.91 8.83 -7.20
C LEU A 96 -14.37 9.37 -8.53
N SER A 97 -14.05 10.65 -8.57
CA SER A 97 -13.24 11.20 -9.66
C SER A 97 -11.81 10.68 -9.56
N LEU A 98 -11.05 10.73 -10.67
CA LEU A 98 -9.66 10.29 -10.69
C LEU A 98 -8.82 11.01 -9.63
N TRP A 99 -9.03 12.31 -9.46
CA TRP A 99 -8.33 13.12 -8.45
C TRP A 99 -8.67 12.70 -7.01
N GLN A 100 -9.95 12.39 -6.76
CA GLN A 100 -10.37 11.89 -5.44
C GLN A 100 -9.77 10.51 -5.15
N ALA A 101 -9.74 9.62 -6.15
CA ALA A 101 -9.09 8.33 -6.04
C ALA A 101 -7.57 8.46 -5.81
N LEU A 102 -6.90 9.35 -6.55
CA LEU A 102 -5.48 9.63 -6.38
C LEU A 102 -5.17 10.15 -4.98
N THR A 103 -5.93 11.14 -4.48
CA THR A 103 -5.69 11.70 -3.13
C THR A 103 -5.97 10.67 -2.02
N LEU A 104 -6.96 9.80 -2.19
CA LEU A 104 -7.20 8.67 -1.28
C LEU A 104 -6.08 7.63 -1.33
N GLY A 105 -5.56 7.33 -2.52
CA GLY A 105 -4.38 6.49 -2.73
C GLY A 105 -3.14 7.06 -2.05
N LEU A 106 -2.85 8.35 -2.26
CA LEU A 106 -1.74 9.06 -1.62
C LEU A 106 -1.86 9.06 -0.09
N THR A 107 -3.07 9.26 0.43
CA THR A 107 -3.32 9.18 1.88
C THR A 107 -3.01 7.76 2.38
N THR A 108 -3.48 6.74 1.66
CA THR A 108 -3.24 5.34 2.03
C THR A 108 -1.76 5.00 2.02
N ALA A 109 -1.08 5.25 0.90
CA ALA A 109 0.33 4.95 0.72
C ALA A 109 1.22 5.78 1.65
N GLY A 110 0.95 7.07 1.79
CA GLY A 110 1.72 7.98 2.64
C GLY A 110 1.68 7.57 4.11
N TRP A 111 0.49 7.26 4.64
CA TRP A 111 0.39 6.81 6.04
C TRP A 111 0.91 5.38 6.26
N ALA A 112 0.78 4.50 5.26
CA ALA A 112 1.40 3.18 5.32
C ALA A 112 2.93 3.29 5.35
N ALA A 113 3.53 4.13 4.51
CA ALA A 113 4.97 4.36 4.49
C ALA A 113 5.46 4.99 5.80
N LEU A 114 4.78 6.04 6.28
CA LEU A 114 5.11 6.69 7.55
C LEU A 114 5.03 5.74 8.75
N ALA A 115 4.10 4.78 8.73
CA ALA A 115 4.00 3.78 9.79
C ALA A 115 5.03 2.65 9.63
N ALA A 116 5.33 2.24 8.38
CA ALA A 116 6.27 1.16 8.10
C ALA A 116 7.73 1.53 8.41
N LEU A 117 8.12 2.79 8.26
CA LEU A 117 9.48 3.27 8.56
C LEU A 117 9.92 2.98 10.01
N PRO A 118 9.23 3.45 11.07
CA PRO A 118 9.63 3.17 12.44
C PRO A 118 9.56 1.68 12.79
N ILE A 119 8.59 0.94 12.23
CA ILE A 119 8.51 -0.52 12.40
C ILE A 119 9.75 -1.21 11.81
N SER A 120 10.20 -0.76 10.64
CA SER A 120 11.38 -1.30 9.98
C SER A 120 12.64 -1.03 10.80
N VAL A 121 12.80 0.20 11.31
CA VAL A 121 13.91 0.56 12.21
C VAL A 121 13.88 -0.27 13.49
N ALA A 122 12.71 -0.46 14.10
CA ALA A 122 12.57 -1.24 15.34
C ALA A 122 12.83 -2.74 15.15
N THR A 123 12.54 -3.28 13.96
CA THR A 123 12.73 -4.71 13.66
C THR A 123 14.08 -5.03 13.01
N MET A 124 14.83 -4.01 12.58
CA MET A 124 16.14 -4.17 11.95
C MET A 124 17.16 -4.93 12.83
N PRO A 125 17.29 -4.66 14.14
CA PRO A 125 18.25 -5.38 14.99
C PRO A 125 17.96 -6.88 15.04
N LEU A 126 16.70 -7.27 15.18
CA LEU A 126 16.27 -8.68 15.20
C LEU A 126 16.61 -9.41 13.90
N ARG A 127 16.49 -8.72 12.75
CA ARG A 127 16.82 -9.30 11.44
C ARG A 127 18.32 -9.49 11.26
N HIS A 128 19.14 -8.57 11.78
CA HIS A 128 20.60 -8.63 11.68
C HIS A 128 21.24 -9.54 12.74
N ALA A 129 20.56 -9.74 13.88
CA ALA A 129 21.03 -10.58 14.98
C ALA A 129 20.77 -12.10 14.77
N GLY A 130 20.52 -12.54 13.53
CA GLY A 130 20.33 -13.96 13.21
C GLY A 130 18.89 -14.49 13.39
N HIS A 131 17.91 -13.63 13.67
CA HIS A 131 16.49 -14.01 13.77
C HIS A 131 15.62 -13.34 12.68
N PRO A 132 15.94 -13.52 11.38
CA PRO A 132 15.26 -12.83 10.29
C PRO A 132 13.75 -13.13 10.24
N LEU A 133 13.35 -14.37 10.49
CA LEU A 133 11.94 -14.77 10.48
C LEU A 133 11.14 -14.12 11.61
N VAL A 134 11.72 -14.04 12.81
CA VAL A 134 11.07 -13.42 13.97
C VAL A 134 10.92 -11.92 13.75
N GLY A 135 11.99 -11.25 13.30
CA GLY A 135 11.94 -9.82 12.95
C GLY A 135 10.96 -9.53 11.82
N GLN A 136 10.81 -10.45 10.85
CA GLN A 136 9.81 -10.33 9.79
C GLN A 136 8.38 -10.51 10.32
N ALA A 137 8.12 -11.53 11.14
CA ALA A 137 6.81 -11.79 11.72
C ALA A 137 6.33 -10.63 12.61
N ILE A 138 7.21 -10.14 13.50
CA ILE A 138 6.92 -8.98 14.35
C ILE A 138 6.65 -7.75 13.48
N GLY A 139 7.49 -7.49 12.47
CA GLY A 139 7.30 -6.38 11.55
C GLY A 139 5.97 -6.47 10.82
N TRP A 140 5.58 -7.66 10.38
CA TRP A 140 4.28 -7.88 9.73
C TRP A 140 3.12 -7.59 10.69
N MET A 141 3.14 -8.15 11.90
CA MET A 141 2.10 -7.91 12.91
C MET A 141 1.96 -6.42 13.25
N LEU A 142 3.08 -5.71 13.41
CA LEU A 142 3.07 -4.26 13.65
C LEU A 142 2.50 -3.49 12.46
N ASN A 143 2.79 -3.91 11.22
CA ASN A 143 2.21 -3.30 10.02
C ASN A 143 0.70 -3.57 9.90
N VAL A 144 0.22 -4.76 10.28
CA VAL A 144 -1.23 -5.04 10.38
C VAL A 144 -1.88 -4.09 11.38
N ALA A 145 -1.29 -3.96 12.58
CA ALA A 145 -1.77 -3.04 13.60
C ALA A 145 -1.77 -1.59 13.10
N ALA A 146 -0.68 -1.13 12.48
CA ALA A 146 -0.62 0.20 11.87
C ALA A 146 -1.68 0.38 10.77
N GLY A 147 -1.88 -0.62 9.92
CA GLY A 147 -2.92 -0.61 8.89
C GLY A 147 -4.31 -0.41 9.50
N MET A 148 -4.65 -1.18 10.53
CA MET A 148 -5.95 -1.12 11.20
C MET A 148 -6.18 0.16 12.02
N TYR A 149 -5.16 0.64 12.72
CA TYR A 149 -5.31 1.71 13.71
C TYR A 149 -4.86 3.08 13.20
N ILE A 150 -4.01 3.15 12.18
CA ILE A 150 -3.48 4.41 11.63
C ILE A 150 -4.05 4.67 10.24
N VAL A 151 -3.92 3.72 9.31
CA VAL A 151 -4.28 3.93 7.89
C VAL A 151 -5.79 3.89 7.68
N LEU A 152 -6.45 2.84 8.17
CA LEU A 152 -7.88 2.61 7.98
C LEU A 152 -8.77 3.76 8.49
N PRO A 153 -8.54 4.37 9.67
CA PRO A 153 -9.35 5.50 10.13
C PRO A 153 -9.19 6.75 9.25
N ARG A 154 -8.02 6.93 8.64
CA ARG A 154 -7.76 8.05 7.74
C ARG A 154 -8.43 7.86 6.38
N GLN A 155 -8.42 6.63 5.87
CA GLN A 155 -9.23 6.25 4.71
C GLN A 155 -10.71 6.50 4.98
N ALA A 156 -11.23 6.03 6.12
CA ALA A 156 -12.61 6.23 6.52
C ALA A 156 -12.98 7.72 6.59
N ARG A 157 -12.16 8.52 7.28
CA ARG A 157 -12.37 9.97 7.39
C ARG A 157 -12.39 10.64 6.02
N ARG A 158 -11.45 10.31 5.13
CA ARG A 158 -11.38 10.90 3.79
C ARG A 158 -12.62 10.52 2.95
N LEU A 159 -13.07 9.27 3.02
CA LEU A 159 -14.26 8.81 2.32
C LEU A 159 -15.53 9.50 2.80
N ARG A 160 -15.68 9.74 4.11
CA ARG A 160 -16.78 10.50 4.70
C ARG A 160 -16.83 11.94 4.20
N LEU A 161 -15.68 12.63 4.23
CA LEU A 161 -15.55 13.98 3.71
C LEU A 161 -15.90 14.05 2.21
N LEU A 162 -15.50 13.03 1.44
CA LEU A 162 -15.85 12.94 0.01
C LEU A 162 -17.32 12.56 -0.24
N ALA A 163 -17.98 11.94 0.73
CA ALA A 163 -19.41 11.61 0.68
C ALA A 163 -20.31 12.76 1.14
N GLY A 164 -19.74 13.89 1.58
CA GLY A 164 -20.50 15.05 2.06
C GLY A 164 -20.99 14.94 3.51
N GLU A 165 -20.53 13.95 4.28
CA GLU A 165 -20.79 13.89 5.72
C GLU A 165 -19.90 14.93 6.43
N SER A 166 -20.52 15.89 7.12
CA SER A 166 -19.81 16.85 7.98
C SER A 166 -19.06 16.13 9.09
N ALA A 167 -17.80 16.52 9.27
CA ALA A 167 -16.79 15.88 10.13
C ALA A 167 -17.19 15.75 11.60
#